data_AF-A0A9E1IEU5-F1
#
_entry.id   AF-A0A9E1IEU5-F1
#
_cell.length_a   1.000
_cell.length_b   1.000
_cell.length_c   1.000
_cell.angle_alpha   90.00
_cell.angle_beta   90.00
_cell.angle_gamma   90.00
#
_symmetry.space_group_name_H-M   'P 1'
#
loop_
_entity.id
_entity.type
_entity.pdbx_description
1 polymer ?
#
loop_
_entity_poly.entity_id
_entity_poly.type
_entity_poly.pdbx_seq_one_letter_code
_entity_poly.pdbx_strand_id
1 'polypeptide(L)'
;MKKYRLVTRSDFDGLVCAVLLRELDLIDDIKFVHPKDMQDGKIDITNRDITTNLPYVEGAHLVFDHHLSETIRVGQHDNHIIDPDAPSAARVVYNHYGGKKTFPAVSEEMLLAVDKADSAQFTLEEILEPQEWVLLSFLMDARTGLGRFRNFRISNYNLMMELIQYCREHSIKQILALHDVSERVDLFQQQQVLFRAQLERCCEIRDKLIVLDLREEETIYA
;
A
#
# COMPACT_ATOMS: atom_id res chain seq x y z
N MET A 1 22.25 -7.89 15.87
CA MET A 1 21.36 -8.85 15.18
C MET A 1 21.57 -8.74 13.68
N LYS A 2 21.31 -9.80 12.92
CA LYS A 2 21.37 -9.74 11.45
C LYS A 2 20.23 -8.83 10.94
N LYS A 3 20.54 -7.96 9.97
CA LYS A 3 19.56 -7.09 9.30
C LYS A 3 19.19 -7.65 7.94
N TYR A 4 17.98 -7.33 7.50
CA TYR A 4 17.41 -7.77 6.25
C TYR A 4 17.06 -6.59 5.33
N ARG A 5 16.89 -6.88 4.04
CA ARG A 5 16.25 -5.95 3.09
C ARG A 5 14.78 -6.32 2.98
N LEU A 6 13.89 -5.34 3.07
CA LEU A 6 12.48 -5.54 2.75
C LEU A 6 12.27 -5.38 1.24
N VAL A 7 11.58 -6.33 0.62
CA VAL A 7 11.07 -6.21 -0.74
C VAL A 7 9.55 -6.27 -0.69
N THR A 8 8.89 -5.20 -1.12
CA THR A 8 7.43 -5.06 -0.99
C THR A 8 6.84 -4.19 -2.10
N ARG A 9 5.52 -4.00 -2.12
CA ARG A 9 4.83 -3.12 -3.06
C ARG A 9 4.93 -1.67 -2.62
N SER A 10 4.88 -0.74 -3.58
CA SER A 10 4.81 0.70 -3.30
C SER A 10 3.37 1.14 -3.04
N ASP A 11 2.74 0.58 -2.00
CA ASP A 11 1.39 0.90 -1.56
C ASP A 11 1.31 0.99 -0.04
N PHE A 12 0.10 1.23 0.48
CA PHE A 12 -0.09 1.45 1.92
C PHE A 12 0.24 0.20 2.76
N ASP A 13 -0.02 -1.00 2.25
CA ASP A 13 0.35 -2.24 2.93
C ASP A 13 1.87 -2.42 3.02
N GLY A 14 2.58 -2.18 1.90
CA GLY A 14 4.04 -2.15 1.91
C GLY A 14 4.64 -1.10 2.85
N LEU A 15 4.02 0.09 2.94
CA LEU A 15 4.41 1.13 3.90
C LEU A 15 4.28 0.65 5.34
N VAL A 16 3.13 0.09 5.73
CA VAL A 16 2.92 -0.37 7.11
C VAL A 16 3.79 -1.58 7.43
N CYS A 17 4.00 -2.50 6.49
CA CYS A 17 4.99 -3.58 6.63
C CYS A 17 6.39 -3.04 6.97
N ALA A 18 6.84 -2.01 6.25
CA ALA A 18 8.12 -1.37 6.50
C ALA A 18 8.19 -0.70 7.88
N VAL A 19 7.12 -0.04 8.31
CA VAL A 19 7.00 0.55 9.66
C VAL A 19 7.17 -0.52 10.74
N LEU A 20 6.43 -1.63 10.63
CA LEU A 20 6.49 -2.73 11.61
C LEU A 20 7.88 -3.35 11.68
N LEU A 21 8.50 -3.64 10.54
CA LEU A 21 9.83 -4.26 10.49
C LEU A 21 10.95 -3.30 10.94
N ARG A 22 10.78 -1.98 10.77
CA ARG A 22 11.69 -0.96 11.32
C ARG A 22 11.54 -0.83 12.84
N GLU A 23 10.33 -0.92 13.39
CA GLU A 23 10.10 -0.92 14.84
C GLU A 23 10.82 -2.08 15.55
N LEU A 24 10.88 -3.25 14.89
CA LEU A 24 11.63 -4.41 15.39
C LEU A 24 13.14 -4.31 15.16
N ASP A 25 13.60 -3.24 14.51
CA ASP A 25 14.99 -3.09 14.08
C ASP A 25 15.46 -4.31 13.26
N LEU A 26 14.60 -4.85 12.38
CA LEU A 26 14.90 -6.04 11.56
C LEU A 26 15.45 -5.70 10.17
N ILE A 27 15.07 -4.54 9.62
CA ILE A 27 15.44 -4.16 8.26
C ILE A 27 16.34 -2.93 8.22
N ASP A 28 17.30 -2.93 7.28
CA ASP A 28 18.20 -1.80 7.01
C ASP A 28 18.02 -1.19 5.61
N ASP A 29 17.47 -1.95 4.68
CA ASP A 29 17.23 -1.56 3.29
C ASP A 29 15.79 -1.90 2.85
N ILE A 30 15.26 -1.17 1.86
CA ILE A 30 13.90 -1.35 1.34
C ILE A 30 13.91 -1.18 -0.17
N LYS A 31 13.27 -2.10 -0.87
CA LYS A 31 13.06 -2.06 -2.31
C LYS A 31 11.58 -2.24 -2.64
N PHE A 32 10.99 -1.23 -3.24
CA PHE A 32 9.64 -1.32 -3.78
C PHE A 32 9.64 -1.93 -5.19
N VAL A 33 8.77 -2.90 -5.43
CA VAL A 33 8.67 -3.63 -6.70
C VAL A 33 7.21 -3.90 -7.07
N HIS A 34 6.96 -4.16 -8.35
CA HIS A 34 5.66 -4.61 -8.82
C HIS A 34 5.55 -6.15 -8.73
N PRO A 35 4.40 -6.74 -8.34
CA PRO A 35 4.21 -8.20 -8.27
C PRO A 35 4.62 -8.94 -9.55
N LYS A 36 4.34 -8.34 -10.70
CA LYS A 36 4.74 -8.89 -12.01
C LYS A 36 6.27 -9.04 -12.15
N ASP A 37 7.06 -8.10 -11.64
CA ASP A 37 8.52 -8.19 -11.77
C ASP A 37 9.11 -9.29 -10.87
N MET A 38 8.45 -9.59 -9.75
CA MET A 38 8.75 -10.78 -8.94
C MET A 38 8.43 -12.06 -9.71
N GLN A 39 7.24 -12.16 -10.30
CA GLN A 39 6.82 -13.34 -11.09
C GLN A 39 7.69 -13.55 -12.33
N ASP A 40 8.09 -12.48 -13.00
CA ASP A 40 8.96 -12.52 -14.17
C ASP A 40 10.44 -12.80 -13.80
N GLY A 41 10.78 -12.94 -12.50
CA GLY A 41 12.14 -13.23 -12.04
C GLY A 41 13.14 -12.08 -12.24
N LYS A 42 12.67 -10.83 -12.36
CA LYS A 42 13.52 -9.65 -12.58
C LYS A 42 14.11 -9.09 -11.29
N ILE A 43 13.56 -9.49 -10.14
CA ILE A 43 14.02 -9.06 -8.83
C ILE A 43 14.94 -10.13 -8.27
N ASP A 44 16.21 -9.77 -8.06
CA ASP A 44 17.17 -10.64 -7.40
C ASP A 44 16.83 -10.75 -5.90
N ILE A 45 16.39 -11.94 -5.50
CA ILE A 45 15.98 -12.30 -4.13
C ILE A 45 16.99 -13.27 -3.53
N THR A 46 17.36 -13.01 -2.28
CA THR A 46 18.40 -13.72 -1.54
C THR A 46 17.94 -14.00 -0.10
N ASN A 47 18.74 -14.77 0.64
CA ASN A 47 18.48 -15.06 2.06
C ASN A 47 18.68 -13.85 3.01
N ARG A 48 18.92 -12.65 2.46
CA ARG A 48 18.87 -11.37 3.16
C ARG A 48 17.49 -10.70 3.02
N ASP A 49 16.58 -11.24 2.22
CA ASP A 49 15.33 -10.58 1.90
C ASP A 49 14.16 -11.06 2.74
N ILE A 50 13.41 -10.12 3.29
CA ILE A 50 12.04 -10.34 3.76
C ILE A 50 11.13 -9.79 2.67
N THR A 51 10.16 -10.59 2.22
CA THR A 51 9.16 -10.14 1.24
C THR A 51 7.79 -10.02 1.89
N THR A 52 7.01 -9.00 1.54
CA THR A 52 5.64 -8.80 2.04
C THR A 52 4.71 -8.41 0.89
N ASN A 53 3.50 -8.97 0.85
CA ASN A 53 2.48 -8.71 -0.18
C ASN A 53 3.03 -8.87 -1.61
N LEU A 54 3.81 -9.92 -1.83
CA LEU A 54 4.39 -10.23 -3.13
C LEU A 54 4.32 -11.74 -3.38
N PRO A 55 4.25 -12.16 -4.66
CA PRO A 55 4.29 -13.57 -5.01
C PRO A 55 5.53 -14.27 -4.42
N TYR A 56 5.33 -15.48 -3.89
CA TYR A 56 6.41 -16.23 -3.26
C TYR A 56 7.57 -16.48 -4.23
N VAL A 57 8.79 -16.26 -3.73
CA VAL A 57 10.06 -16.58 -4.41
C VAL A 57 10.95 -17.36 -3.44
N GLU A 58 11.46 -18.50 -3.92
CA GLU A 58 12.40 -19.33 -3.16
C GLU A 58 13.71 -18.56 -2.88
N GLY A 59 14.29 -18.77 -1.70
CA GLY A 59 15.55 -18.14 -1.29
C GLY A 59 15.39 -16.90 -0.41
N ALA A 60 14.20 -16.30 -0.33
CA ALA A 60 13.89 -15.27 0.66
C ALA A 60 14.06 -15.81 2.10
N HIS A 61 14.46 -14.94 3.03
CA HIS A 61 14.53 -15.28 4.46
C HIS A 61 13.15 -15.57 5.04
N LEU A 62 12.19 -14.66 4.83
CA LEU A 62 10.78 -14.79 5.20
C LEU A 62 9.91 -14.19 4.09
N VAL A 63 8.75 -14.79 3.87
CA VAL A 63 7.72 -14.32 2.93
C VAL A 63 6.43 -14.19 3.71
N PHE A 64 5.93 -12.96 3.84
CA PHE A 64 4.65 -12.66 4.47
C PHE A 64 3.60 -12.41 3.39
N ASP A 65 2.53 -13.19 3.42
CA ASP A 65 1.46 -13.09 2.46
C ASP A 65 0.09 -13.41 3.08
N HIS A 66 -0.98 -13.08 2.37
CA HIS A 66 -2.36 -13.31 2.77
C HIS A 66 -3.25 -13.71 1.59
N HIS A 67 -2.69 -13.88 0.38
CA HIS A 67 -3.49 -14.26 -0.78
C HIS A 67 -3.82 -15.75 -0.76
N LEU A 68 -5.11 -16.10 -0.68
CA LEU A 68 -5.56 -17.50 -0.73
C LEU A 68 -4.98 -18.26 -1.94
N SER A 69 -4.84 -17.60 -3.09
CA SER A 69 -4.25 -18.21 -4.29
C SER A 69 -2.82 -18.72 -4.08
N GLU A 70 -2.02 -18.05 -3.24
CA GLU A 70 -0.63 -18.42 -2.99
C GLU A 70 -0.53 -19.67 -2.10
N THR A 71 -1.49 -19.90 -1.21
CA THR A 71 -1.58 -21.15 -0.43
C THR A 71 -1.69 -22.39 -1.33
N ILE A 72 -2.38 -22.25 -2.47
CA ILE A 72 -2.61 -23.32 -3.44
C ILE A 72 -1.42 -23.44 -4.40
N ARG A 73 -0.91 -22.32 -4.90
CA ARG A 73 0.15 -22.28 -5.92
C ARG A 73 1.49 -22.77 -5.37
N VAL A 74 1.83 -22.38 -4.15
CA VAL A 74 3.17 -22.56 -3.57
C VAL A 74 3.23 -23.83 -2.71
N GLY A 75 2.16 -24.13 -1.97
CA GLY A 75 2.17 -25.17 -0.95
C GLY A 75 2.87 -24.72 0.34
N GLN A 76 3.24 -25.68 1.19
CA GLN A 76 3.83 -25.41 2.51
C GLN A 76 5.35 -25.24 2.43
N HIS A 77 5.84 -24.12 2.96
CA HIS A 77 7.26 -23.84 3.15
C HIS A 77 7.47 -23.17 4.52
N ASP A 78 8.54 -23.53 5.22
CA ASP A 78 8.83 -23.03 6.57
C ASP A 78 9.02 -21.50 6.61
N ASN A 79 9.52 -20.90 5.53
CA ASN A 79 9.73 -19.46 5.41
C ASN A 79 8.50 -18.70 4.87
N HIS A 80 7.41 -19.41 4.53
CA HIS A 80 6.19 -18.81 3.99
C HIS A 80 5.16 -18.62 5.10
N ILE A 81 5.14 -17.41 5.67
CA ILE A 81 4.21 -17.00 6.70
C ILE A 81 2.96 -16.44 6.01
N ILE A 82 1.99 -17.32 5.80
CA ILE A 82 0.75 -16.99 5.09
C ILE A 82 -0.47 -17.18 5.98
N ASP A 83 -1.34 -16.18 6.00
CA ASP A 83 -2.65 -16.23 6.65
C ASP A 83 -3.72 -15.71 5.67
N PRO A 84 -4.47 -16.61 4.99
CA PRO A 84 -5.43 -16.21 3.96
C PRO A 84 -6.67 -15.50 4.51
N ASP A 85 -6.89 -15.53 5.83
CA ASP A 85 -8.00 -14.84 6.49
C ASP A 85 -7.58 -13.42 6.95
N ALA A 86 -6.29 -13.09 6.87
CA ALA A 86 -5.81 -11.76 7.19
C ALA A 86 -6.16 -10.77 6.05
N PRO A 87 -6.68 -9.58 6.39
CA PRO A 87 -7.07 -8.57 5.40
C PRO A 87 -5.90 -7.84 4.72
N SER A 88 -4.66 -7.97 5.22
CA SER A 88 -3.45 -7.33 4.69
C SER A 88 -2.19 -8.12 5.07
N ALA A 89 -1.08 -7.98 4.33
CA ALA A 89 0.19 -8.60 4.73
C ALA A 89 0.78 -7.92 5.98
N ALA A 90 0.54 -6.62 6.19
CA ALA A 90 0.90 -5.92 7.42
C ALA A 90 0.23 -6.55 8.64
N ARG A 91 -1.02 -7.02 8.52
CA ARG A 91 -1.70 -7.76 9.59
C ARG A 91 -1.00 -9.09 9.88
N VAL A 92 -0.55 -9.80 8.86
CA VAL A 92 0.22 -11.06 9.02
C VAL A 92 1.53 -10.80 9.75
N VAL A 93 2.29 -9.77 9.35
CA VAL A 93 3.52 -9.34 10.02
C VAL A 93 3.24 -8.99 11.48
N TYR A 94 2.21 -8.17 11.73
CA TYR A 94 1.82 -7.74 13.07
C TYR A 94 1.50 -8.92 13.98
N ASN A 95 0.68 -9.86 13.51
CA ASN A 95 0.27 -11.04 14.27
C ASN A 95 1.44 -11.98 14.52
N HIS A 96 2.26 -12.25 13.49
CA HIS A 96 3.42 -13.15 13.58
C HIS A 96 4.39 -12.72 14.69
N TYR A 97 4.67 -11.43 14.82
CA TYR A 97 5.59 -10.91 15.81
C TYR A 97 4.96 -10.64 17.19
N GLY A 98 3.70 -11.02 17.43
CA GLY A 98 3.07 -10.94 18.75
C GLY A 98 2.17 -9.72 18.99
N GLY A 99 1.79 -9.02 17.93
CA GLY A 99 0.78 -7.97 17.94
C GLY A 99 1.05 -6.85 18.93
N LYS A 100 0.01 -6.41 19.67
CA LYS A 100 0.09 -5.21 20.54
C LYS A 100 1.16 -5.28 21.62
N LYS A 101 1.50 -6.50 22.08
CA LYS A 101 2.57 -6.72 23.04
C LYS A 101 3.93 -6.28 22.48
N THR A 102 4.14 -6.50 21.19
CA THR A 102 5.40 -6.20 20.49
C THR A 102 5.38 -4.82 19.87
N PHE A 103 4.21 -4.35 19.43
CA PHE A 103 4.02 -3.06 18.76
C PHE A 103 3.12 -2.12 19.59
N PRO A 104 3.55 -1.70 20.79
CA PRO A 104 2.73 -0.83 21.64
C PRO A 104 2.51 0.55 21.02
N ALA A 105 3.48 1.06 20.26
CA ALA A 105 3.44 2.38 19.63
C ALA A 105 2.65 2.44 18.32
N VAL A 106 2.42 1.30 17.67
CA VAL A 106 1.62 1.24 16.43
C VAL A 106 0.16 1.52 16.78
N SER A 107 -0.41 2.52 16.11
CA SER A 107 -1.80 2.91 16.31
C SER A 107 -2.75 1.86 15.75
N GLU A 108 -3.86 1.64 16.45
CA GLU A 108 -4.92 0.75 15.98
C GLU A 108 -5.59 1.30 14.72
N GLU A 109 -5.73 2.63 14.63
CA GLU A 109 -6.28 3.33 13.46
C GLU A 109 -5.50 3.05 12.17
N MET A 110 -4.16 3.08 12.22
CA MET A 110 -3.32 2.77 11.05
C MET A 110 -3.48 1.31 10.63
N LEU A 111 -3.54 0.39 11.61
CA LEU A 111 -3.74 -1.03 11.34
C LEU A 111 -5.13 -1.34 10.76
N LEU A 112 -6.18 -0.68 11.25
CA LEU A 112 -7.52 -0.81 10.67
C LEU A 112 -7.59 -0.22 9.26
N ALA A 113 -6.89 0.89 9.01
CA ALA A 113 -6.87 1.52 7.70
C ALA A 113 -6.13 0.68 6.65
N VAL A 114 -5.00 0.04 7.01
CA VAL A 114 -4.28 -0.83 6.05
C VAL A 114 -5.08 -2.08 5.72
N ASP A 115 -5.77 -2.65 6.71
CA ASP A 115 -6.68 -3.79 6.49
C ASP A 115 -7.80 -3.42 5.53
N LYS A 116 -8.42 -2.25 5.68
CA LYS A 116 -9.44 -1.75 4.73
C LYS A 116 -8.87 -1.50 3.34
N ALA A 117 -7.68 -0.91 3.26
CA ALA A 117 -7.06 -0.53 2.00
C ALA A 117 -6.74 -1.74 1.12
N ASP A 118 -6.19 -2.80 1.72
CA ASP A 118 -5.77 -3.96 0.96
C ASP A 118 -6.94 -4.91 0.63
N SER A 119 -7.94 -5.00 1.53
CA SER A 119 -9.17 -5.78 1.31
C SER A 119 -10.30 -5.04 0.58
N ALA A 120 -10.09 -3.75 0.26
CA ALA A 120 -11.09 -2.83 -0.31
C ALA A 120 -12.42 -2.74 0.49
N GLN A 121 -12.37 -2.93 1.81
CA GLN A 121 -13.52 -2.87 2.72
C GLN A 121 -13.86 -1.44 3.14
N PHE A 122 -14.12 -0.58 2.16
CA PHE A 122 -14.49 0.82 2.39
C PHE A 122 -16.00 1.03 2.38
N THR A 123 -16.46 1.98 3.19
CA THR A 123 -17.79 2.57 3.05
C THR A 123 -17.84 3.51 1.84
N LEU A 124 -19.05 3.81 1.36
CA LEU A 124 -19.24 4.80 0.29
C LEU A 124 -18.66 6.17 0.69
N GLU A 125 -18.85 6.58 1.95
CA GLU A 125 -18.32 7.84 2.46
C GLU A 125 -16.79 7.86 2.48
N GLU A 126 -16.14 6.76 2.87
CA GLU A 126 -14.68 6.67 2.84
C GLU A 126 -14.10 6.72 1.42
N ILE A 127 -14.84 6.26 0.41
CA ILE A 127 -14.43 6.36 -1.00
C ILE A 127 -14.63 7.79 -1.52
N LEU A 128 -15.77 8.40 -1.19
CA LEU A 128 -16.13 9.72 -1.69
C LEU A 128 -15.37 10.82 -0.95
N GLU A 129 -15.27 10.77 0.36
CA GLU A 129 -14.64 11.82 1.17
C GLU A 129 -13.56 11.21 2.08
N PRO A 130 -12.51 10.59 1.50
CA PRO A 130 -11.48 9.91 2.28
C PRO A 130 -10.79 10.88 3.24
N GLN A 131 -10.67 10.47 4.50
CA GLN A 131 -10.00 11.24 5.55
C GLN A 131 -8.85 10.44 6.16
N GLU A 132 -7.95 11.16 6.82
CA GLU A 132 -6.92 10.58 7.69
C GLU A 132 -6.14 9.45 6.99
N TRP A 133 -6.10 8.25 7.58
CA TRP A 133 -5.29 7.13 7.05
C TRP A 133 -5.84 6.58 5.73
N VAL A 134 -7.16 6.67 5.52
CA VAL A 134 -7.78 6.27 4.25
C VAL A 134 -7.37 7.24 3.14
N LEU A 135 -7.32 8.54 3.42
CA LEU A 135 -6.78 9.51 2.47
C LEU A 135 -5.33 9.19 2.14
N LEU A 136 -4.49 8.97 3.15
CA LEU A 136 -3.09 8.65 2.93
C LEU A 136 -2.93 7.37 2.08
N SER A 137 -3.75 6.35 2.29
CA SER A 137 -3.69 5.12 1.50
C SER A 137 -3.99 5.38 0.02
N PHE A 138 -4.98 6.22 -0.30
CA PHE A 138 -5.29 6.60 -1.68
C PHE A 138 -4.20 7.49 -2.31
N LEU A 139 -3.56 8.37 -1.54
CA LEU A 139 -2.43 9.16 -2.04
C LEU A 139 -1.23 8.29 -2.43
N MET A 140 -0.99 7.21 -1.67
CA MET A 140 0.13 6.29 -1.91
C MET A 140 -0.15 5.26 -3.00
N ASP A 141 -1.43 5.01 -3.32
CA ASP A 141 -1.80 4.08 -4.36
C ASP A 141 -1.46 4.64 -5.75
N ALA A 142 -0.53 3.98 -6.44
CA ALA A 142 -0.17 4.32 -7.81
C ALA A 142 -1.35 4.27 -8.78
N ARG A 143 -2.39 3.48 -8.47
CA ARG A 143 -3.63 3.35 -9.26
C ARG A 143 -4.50 4.60 -9.22
N THR A 144 -4.39 5.42 -8.16
CA THR A 144 -5.00 6.76 -8.12
C THR A 144 -4.41 7.63 -9.23
N GLY A 145 -3.15 7.42 -9.61
CA GLY A 145 -2.58 8.02 -10.82
C GLY A 145 -2.23 9.52 -10.68
N LEU A 146 -2.05 10.03 -9.46
CA LEU A 146 -1.65 11.43 -9.20
C LEU A 146 -0.34 11.81 -9.90
N GLY A 147 0.58 10.86 -10.06
CA GLY A 147 1.85 11.07 -10.76
C GLY A 147 1.73 11.48 -12.23
N ARG A 148 0.53 11.38 -12.83
CA ARG A 148 0.25 11.83 -14.21
C ARG A 148 0.08 13.34 -14.33
N PHE A 149 -0.27 14.04 -13.23
CA PHE A 149 -0.78 15.41 -13.30
C PHE A 149 0.18 16.48 -12.77
N ARG A 150 1.23 16.09 -12.05
CA ARG A 150 2.15 17.07 -11.46
C ARG A 150 3.55 16.51 -11.23
N ASN A 151 4.54 17.38 -11.41
CA ASN A 151 5.90 17.17 -10.91
C ASN A 151 5.95 17.61 -9.43
N PHE A 152 5.82 16.64 -8.53
CA PHE A 152 5.98 16.84 -7.09
C PHE A 152 7.42 17.22 -6.72
N ARG A 153 7.62 17.86 -5.56
CA ARG A 153 8.96 18.26 -5.08
C ARG A 153 9.88 17.05 -4.91
N ILE A 154 9.34 15.95 -4.40
CA ILE A 154 10.03 14.67 -4.25
C ILE A 154 9.26 13.56 -4.97
N SER A 155 9.99 12.52 -5.38
CA SER A 155 9.38 11.31 -5.97
C SER A 155 8.52 10.57 -4.95
N ASN A 156 7.55 9.78 -5.42
CA ASN A 156 6.78 8.91 -4.53
C ASN A 156 7.66 7.91 -3.79
N TYR A 157 8.77 7.46 -4.41
CA TYR A 157 9.75 6.60 -3.75
C TYR A 157 10.37 7.28 -2.53
N ASN A 158 10.85 8.53 -2.68
CA ASN A 158 11.45 9.27 -1.58
C ASN A 158 10.41 9.60 -0.50
N LEU A 159 9.19 9.96 -0.91
CA LEU A 159 8.10 10.19 0.03
C LEU A 159 7.78 8.93 0.83
N MET A 160 7.69 7.75 0.20
CA MET A 160 7.49 6.49 0.90
C MET A 160 8.59 6.22 1.92
N MET A 161 9.85 6.48 1.56
CA MET A 161 10.98 6.32 2.48
C MET A 161 10.89 7.25 3.70
N GLU A 162 10.48 8.51 3.50
CA GLU A 162 10.24 9.47 4.59
C GLU A 162 9.04 9.05 5.46
N LEU A 163 7.94 8.62 4.82
CA LEU A 163 6.71 8.24 5.51
C LEU A 163 6.89 7.05 6.45
N ILE A 164 7.80 6.12 6.16
CA ILE A 164 8.12 5.02 7.08
C ILE A 164 8.56 5.55 8.44
N GLN A 165 9.37 6.61 8.45
CA GLN A 165 9.80 7.23 9.70
C GLN A 165 8.67 8.06 10.32
N TYR A 166 7.97 8.87 9.52
CA TYR A 166 6.89 9.72 10.02
C TYR A 166 5.74 8.90 10.64
N CYS A 167 5.35 7.77 10.06
CA CYS A 167 4.29 6.90 10.60
C CYS A 167 4.61 6.31 11.98
N ARG A 168 5.90 6.29 12.38
CA ARG A 168 6.33 5.81 13.70
C ARG A 168 6.26 6.88 14.78
N GLU A 169 6.38 8.15 14.39
CA GLU A 169 6.64 9.26 15.33
C GLU A 169 5.55 10.32 15.31
N HIS A 170 4.69 10.32 14.29
CA HIS A 170 3.72 11.39 14.04
C HIS A 170 2.30 10.83 13.94
N SER A 171 1.35 11.63 14.40
CA SER A 171 -0.07 11.39 14.13
C SER A 171 -0.39 11.62 12.66
N ILE A 172 -1.48 11.03 12.18
CA ILE A 172 -1.96 11.21 10.80
C ILE A 172 -2.18 12.69 10.45
N LYS A 173 -2.67 13.50 11.38
CA LYS A 173 -2.86 14.95 11.16
C LYS A 173 -1.54 15.67 10.91
N GLN A 174 -0.48 15.29 11.60
CA GLN A 174 0.85 15.85 11.37
C GLN A 174 1.43 15.36 10.04
N ILE A 175 1.21 14.09 9.69
CA ILE A 175 1.67 13.52 8.41
C ILE A 175 1.00 14.23 7.23
N LEU A 176 -0.33 14.42 7.27
CA LEU A 176 -1.06 15.13 6.22
C LEU A 176 -0.68 16.61 6.11
N ALA A 177 -0.14 17.20 7.18
CA ALA A 177 0.36 18.57 7.18
C ALA A 177 1.81 18.72 6.65
N LEU A 178 2.53 17.61 6.42
CA LEU A 178 3.86 17.66 5.79
C LEU A 178 3.73 18.25 4.38
N HIS A 179 4.67 19.13 4.01
CA HIS A 179 4.62 19.85 2.73
C HIS A 179 4.39 18.90 1.53
N ASP A 180 5.18 17.83 1.43
CA ASP A 180 5.11 16.88 0.30
C ASP A 180 3.85 16.01 0.30
N VAL A 181 3.19 15.84 1.45
CA VAL A 181 1.91 15.13 1.56
C VAL A 181 0.77 16.10 1.24
N SER A 182 0.81 17.31 1.80
CA SER A 182 -0.20 18.35 1.58
C SER A 182 -0.30 18.74 0.09
N GLU A 183 0.82 18.88 -0.63
CA GLU A 183 0.76 19.16 -2.08
C GLU A 183 0.08 18.04 -2.90
N ARG A 184 0.11 16.80 -2.39
CA ARG A 184 -0.57 15.64 -2.97
C ARG A 184 -2.05 15.61 -2.59
N VAL A 185 -2.38 15.99 -1.36
CA VAL A 185 -3.78 16.20 -0.91
C VAL A 185 -4.46 17.24 -1.80
N ASP A 186 -3.82 18.39 -2.02
CA ASP A 186 -4.38 19.45 -2.85
C ASP A 186 -4.65 18.98 -4.29
N LEU A 187 -3.70 18.24 -4.87
CA LEU A 187 -3.87 17.69 -6.21
C LEU A 187 -4.95 16.62 -6.25
N PHE A 188 -5.00 15.73 -5.26
CA PHE A 188 -6.02 14.69 -5.15
C PHE A 188 -7.42 15.31 -5.13
N GLN A 189 -7.65 16.33 -4.31
CA GLN A 189 -8.94 17.01 -4.24
C GLN A 189 -9.32 17.71 -5.56
N GLN A 190 -8.36 18.35 -6.22
CA GLN A 190 -8.59 18.96 -7.54
C GLN A 190 -8.96 17.92 -8.60
N GLN A 191 -8.22 16.81 -8.64
CA GLN A 191 -8.45 15.73 -9.59
C GLN A 191 -9.78 15.03 -9.33
N GLN A 192 -10.12 14.78 -8.07
CA GLN A 192 -11.37 14.14 -7.66
C GLN A 192 -12.61 14.89 -8.16
N VAL A 193 -12.61 16.23 -8.09
CA VAL A 193 -13.71 17.05 -8.62
C VAL A 193 -13.86 16.88 -10.13
N LEU A 194 -12.74 16.91 -10.85
CA LEU A 194 -12.71 16.74 -12.32
C LEU A 194 -13.09 15.32 -12.73
N PHE A 195 -12.63 14.31 -11.98
CA PHE A 195 -12.92 12.92 -12.23
C PHE A 195 -14.40 12.60 -11.99
N ARG A 196 -15.02 13.13 -10.92
CA ARG A 196 -16.48 12.98 -10.72
C ARG A 196 -17.28 13.59 -11.87
N ALA A 197 -16.94 14.81 -12.29
CA ALA A 197 -17.61 15.45 -13.42
C ALA A 197 -17.42 14.66 -14.74
N GLN A 198 -16.24 14.07 -14.94
CA GLN A 198 -15.97 13.19 -16.08
C GLN A 198 -16.79 11.90 -16.01
N LEU A 199 -16.88 11.25 -14.85
CA LEU A 199 -17.69 10.06 -14.65
C LEU A 199 -19.16 10.36 -14.98
N GLU A 200 -19.73 11.43 -14.44
CA GLU A 200 -21.13 11.81 -14.69
C GLU A 200 -21.42 12.07 -16.17
N ARG A 201 -20.47 12.68 -16.89
CA ARG A 201 -20.63 12.99 -18.31
C ARG A 201 -20.41 11.79 -19.23
N CYS A 202 -19.51 10.87 -18.85
CA CYS A 202 -19.04 9.79 -19.72
C CYS A 202 -19.64 8.41 -19.37
N CYS A 203 -20.44 8.32 -18.30
CA CYS A 203 -21.08 7.08 -17.90
C CYS A 203 -22.46 6.90 -18.56
N GLU A 204 -22.71 5.68 -19.03
CA GLU A 204 -24.03 5.19 -19.40
C GLU A 204 -24.43 4.05 -18.45
N ILE A 205 -25.61 4.15 -17.84
CA ILE A 205 -26.16 3.08 -16.99
C ILE A 205 -26.99 2.12 -17.86
N ARG A 206 -26.58 0.85 -17.89
CA ARG A 206 -27.26 -0.26 -18.58
C ARG A 206 -27.66 -1.32 -17.57
N ASP A 207 -28.86 -1.19 -16.99
CA ASP A 207 -29.36 -2.07 -15.92
C ASP A 207 -28.35 -2.17 -14.76
N LYS A 208 -27.66 -3.32 -14.60
CA LYS A 208 -26.67 -3.57 -13.55
C LYS A 208 -25.23 -3.22 -13.94
N LEU A 209 -25.01 -2.63 -15.12
CA LEU A 209 -23.70 -2.28 -15.65
C LEU A 209 -23.59 -0.77 -15.84
N ILE A 210 -22.48 -0.20 -15.39
CA ILE A 210 -22.06 1.16 -15.79
C ILE A 210 -21.00 1.00 -16.87
N VAL A 211 -21.21 1.64 -18.02
CA VAL A 211 -20.22 1.75 -19.09
C VAL A 211 -19.64 3.15 -19.06
N LEU A 212 -18.34 3.25 -18.75
CA LEU A 212 -17.59 4.49 -18.78
C LEU A 212 -16.82 4.58 -20.11
N ASP A 213 -17.25 5.44 -21.03
CA ASP A 213 -16.59 5.61 -22.34
C ASP A 213 -15.68 6.84 -22.34
N LEU A 214 -14.38 6.61 -22.24
CA LEU A 214 -13.35 7.65 -22.18
C LEU A 214 -12.60 7.83 -23.51
N ARG A 215 -13.05 7.22 -24.62
CA ARG A 215 -12.29 7.21 -25.88
C ARG A 215 -12.15 8.59 -26.53
N GLU A 216 -13.12 9.46 -26.30
CA GLU A 216 -13.15 10.84 -26.80
C GLU A 216 -12.58 11.85 -25.78
N GLU A 217 -12.07 11.37 -24.64
CA GLU A 217 -11.50 12.21 -23.59
C GLU A 217 -10.00 12.38 -23.80
N GLU A 218 -9.55 13.62 -24.02
CA GLU A 218 -8.12 13.92 -24.13
C GLU A 218 -7.36 13.63 -22.82
N THR A 219 -8.00 13.93 -21.68
CA THR A 219 -7.43 13.72 -20.35
C THR A 219 -8.34 12.80 -19.54
N ILE A 220 -7.79 11.73 -18.97
CA ILE A 220 -8.49 10.86 -18.01
C ILE A 220 -8.06 11.29 -16.61
N TYR A 221 -8.93 12.02 -15.89
CA TYR A 221 -8.64 12.55 -14.56
C TYR A 221 -8.42 11.44 -13.51
N ALA A 222 -7.94 11.81 -12.32
CA ALA A 222 -7.63 10.91 -11.21
C ALA A 222 -8.64 11.02 -10.06
#